data_AF-A0A942IM68-F1
#
_entry.id   AF-A0A942IM68-F1
#
_cell.length_a   1.000
_cell.length_b   1.000
_cell.length_c   1.000
_cell.angle_alpha   90.00
_cell.angle_beta   90.00
_cell.angle_gamma   90.00
#
_symmetry.space_group_name_H-M   'P 1'
#
loop_
_entity.id
_entity.type
_entity.pdbx_description
1 polymer ?
#
loop_
_entity_poly.entity_id
_entity_poly.type
_entity_poly.pdbx_seq_one_letter_code
_entity_poly.pdbx_strand_id
1 'polypeptide(L)'
;IAWEGVRNFQARNFMKEMRVGDLCLFHHSNGTKKNPTGVYGIAKVVSKPHPDQTQFDKKGEYFEPRATEGNPMWFCVDMGFVKKFKIPITLAQIKFDPKLKNMRVARKGERLSVMPVSEKDFECVVKMAS
;
A
#
# COMPACT_ATOMS: atom_id res chain seq x y z
N ILE A 1 1.37 4.86 -12.46
CA ILE A 1 0.77 6.02 -11.74
C ILE A 1 1.51 6.18 -10.43
N ALA A 2 1.88 7.41 -10.07
CA ALA A 2 2.57 7.67 -8.81
C ALA A 2 1.65 7.37 -7.62
N TRP A 3 2.16 6.66 -6.62
CA TRP A 3 1.43 6.36 -5.38
C TRP A 3 1.68 7.43 -4.31
N GLU A 4 1.08 8.59 -4.53
CA GLU A 4 1.31 9.83 -3.79
C GLU A 4 0.60 9.86 -2.42
N GLY A 5 0.88 10.88 -1.61
CA GLY A 5 0.12 11.17 -0.39
C GLY A 5 0.50 10.35 0.84
N VAL A 6 1.54 9.52 0.76
CA VAL A 6 2.09 8.83 1.94
C VAL A 6 2.76 9.86 2.86
N ARG A 7 2.17 10.13 4.02
CA ARG A 7 2.63 11.11 5.02
C ARG A 7 2.93 10.51 6.40
N ASN A 8 3.24 9.21 6.42
CA ASN A 8 3.74 8.51 7.60
C ASN A 8 5.18 8.08 7.40
N PHE A 9 6.08 8.38 8.34
CA PHE A 9 7.52 8.12 8.20
C PHE A 9 7.85 6.64 8.02
N GLN A 10 7.16 5.74 8.73
CA GLN A 10 7.40 4.31 8.62
C GLN A 10 6.88 3.77 7.29
N ALA A 11 5.69 4.18 6.86
CA ALA A 11 5.15 3.84 5.55
C ALA A 11 6.05 4.34 4.41
N ARG A 12 6.56 5.56 4.51
CA ARG A 12 7.54 6.13 3.58
C ARG A 12 8.82 5.29 3.53
N ASN A 13 9.34 4.84 4.67
CA ASN A 13 10.53 4.01 4.69
C ASN A 13 10.31 2.69 3.94
N PHE A 14 9.15 2.05 4.12
CA PHE A 14 8.79 0.88 3.32
C PHE A 14 8.67 1.20 1.83
N MET A 15 8.10 2.35 1.44
CA MET A 15 8.09 2.79 0.03
C MET A 15 9.51 2.92 -0.53
N LYS A 16 10.47 3.43 0.26
CA LYS A 16 11.87 3.56 -0.15
C LYS A 16 12.61 2.22 -0.27
N GLU A 17 12.11 1.17 0.36
CA GLU A 17 12.68 -0.18 0.28
C GLU A 17 12.19 -0.96 -0.94
N MET A 18 11.09 -0.52 -1.57
CA MET A 18 10.50 -1.16 -2.74
C MET A 18 11.44 -1.13 -3.95
N ARG A 19 11.37 -2.20 -4.75
CA ARG A 19 12.14 -2.39 -5.99
C ARG A 19 11.20 -2.56 -7.17
N VAL A 20 11.68 -2.15 -8.35
CA VAL A 20 10.98 -2.40 -9.61
C VAL A 20 10.74 -3.90 -9.76
N GLY A 21 9.48 -4.28 -9.97
CA GLY A 21 9.07 -5.68 -10.06
C GLY A 21 8.37 -6.22 -8.81
N ASP A 22 8.53 -5.58 -7.65
CA ASP A 22 7.85 -6.01 -6.43
C ASP A 22 6.33 -6.00 -6.62
N LEU A 23 5.67 -7.07 -6.16
CA LEU A 23 4.21 -7.19 -6.19
C LEU A 23 3.62 -6.66 -4.88
N CYS A 24 2.47 -5.99 -5.00
CA CYS A 24 1.75 -5.42 -3.87
C CYS A 24 0.28 -5.87 -3.90
N LEU A 25 -0.27 -6.17 -2.73
CA LEU A 25 -1.71 -6.36 -2.56
C LEU A 25 -2.40 -4.99 -2.56
N PHE A 26 -3.30 -4.76 -3.50
CA PHE A 26 -4.07 -3.51 -3.59
C PHE A 26 -5.22 -3.55 -2.59
N HIS A 27 -5.10 -2.78 -1.51
CA HIS A 27 -6.04 -2.79 -0.39
C HIS A 27 -6.95 -1.56 -0.42
N HIS A 28 -8.26 -1.78 -0.43
CA HIS A 28 -9.28 -0.74 -0.27
C HIS A 28 -9.55 -0.53 1.23
N SER A 29 -9.18 0.65 1.74
CA SER A 29 -9.49 1.10 3.10
C SER A 29 -10.84 1.83 3.17
N ASN A 30 -11.38 2.01 4.39
CA ASN A 30 -12.64 2.74 4.64
C ASN A 30 -13.85 2.18 3.88
N GLY A 31 -13.94 0.85 3.83
CA GLY A 31 -15.01 0.17 3.10
C GLY A 31 -16.41 0.42 3.66
N THR A 32 -17.39 0.22 2.80
CA THR A 32 -18.83 0.27 3.10
C THR A 32 -19.42 -1.14 3.09
N LYS A 33 -20.72 -1.27 3.36
CA LYS A 33 -21.43 -2.56 3.18
C LYS A 33 -21.36 -3.09 1.75
N LYS A 34 -21.31 -2.21 0.73
CA LYS A 34 -21.23 -2.60 -0.68
C LYS A 34 -19.80 -2.91 -1.12
N ASN A 35 -18.84 -2.13 -0.64
CA ASN A 35 -17.41 -2.28 -0.95
C ASN A 35 -16.64 -2.46 0.36
N PRO A 36 -16.57 -3.69 0.91
CA PRO A 36 -15.95 -3.93 2.21
C PRO A 36 -14.45 -3.63 2.19
N THR A 37 -13.89 -3.29 3.35
CA THR A 37 -12.44 -3.14 3.53
C THR A 37 -11.74 -4.46 3.23
N GLY A 38 -10.71 -4.44 2.39
CA GLY A 38 -10.00 -5.66 2.01
C GLY A 38 -9.09 -5.51 0.80
N VAL A 39 -8.56 -6.63 0.32
CA VAL A 39 -7.69 -6.71 -0.85
C VAL A 39 -8.51 -6.98 -2.11
N TYR A 40 -8.33 -6.13 -3.12
CA TYR A 40 -9.11 -6.13 -4.36
C TYR A 40 -8.29 -6.59 -5.57
N GLY A 41 -6.99 -6.76 -5.42
CA GLY A 41 -6.14 -7.17 -6.53
C GLY A 41 -4.65 -7.06 -6.23
N ILE A 42 -3.87 -7.11 -7.30
CA ILE A 42 -2.42 -7.04 -7.30
C ILE A 42 -2.00 -5.85 -8.16
N ALA A 43 -1.04 -5.09 -7.64
CA ALA A 43 -0.28 -4.08 -8.35
C ALA A 43 1.21 -4.45 -8.35
N LYS A 44 1.99 -3.77 -9.17
CA LYS A 44 3.44 -3.96 -9.29
C LYS A 44 4.16 -2.62 -9.25
N VAL A 45 5.29 -2.56 -8.57
CA VAL A 45 6.18 -1.39 -8.59
C VAL A 45 6.86 -1.29 -9.95
N VAL A 46 6.74 -0.13 -10.61
CA VAL A 46 7.29 0.10 -11.97
C VAL A 46 8.31 1.23 -12.04
N SER A 47 8.66 1.86 -10.92
CA SER A 47 9.78 2.81 -10.84
C SER A 47 10.60 2.59 -9.56
N LYS A 48 11.81 3.14 -9.54
CA LYS A 48 12.58 3.27 -8.30
C LYS A 48 11.91 4.32 -7.41
N PRO A 49 12.06 4.25 -6.07
CA PRO A 49 11.53 5.29 -5.18
C PRO A 49 12.04 6.68 -5.58
N HIS A 50 11.13 7.64 -5.65
CA HIS A 50 11.42 9.01 -6.03
C HIS A 50 10.63 9.99 -5.15
N PRO A 51 11.01 11.28 -5.13
CA PRO A 51 10.26 12.29 -4.38
C PRO A 51 8.80 12.34 -4.84
N ASP A 52 7.90 12.43 -3.87
CA ASP A 52 6.48 12.69 -4.11
C ASP A 52 6.30 14.18 -4.48
N GLN A 53 6.00 14.46 -5.75
CA GLN A 53 5.94 15.84 -6.26
C GLN A 53 4.83 16.67 -5.60
N THR A 54 3.79 16.03 -5.08
CA THR A 54 2.67 16.71 -4.38
C THR A 54 3.12 17.44 -3.11
N GLN A 55 4.28 17.07 -2.55
CA GLN A 55 4.81 17.72 -1.35
C GLN A 55 5.27 19.17 -1.61
N PHE A 56 5.53 19.54 -2.86
CA PHE A 56 6.01 20.87 -3.25
C PHE A 56 4.90 21.82 -3.72
N ASP A 57 3.69 21.30 -3.97
CA ASP A 57 2.55 22.13 -4.40
C ASP A 57 1.92 22.85 -3.20
N LYS A 58 2.14 24.16 -3.08
CA LYS A 58 1.61 25.01 -2.00
C LYS A 58 0.08 25.03 -1.90
N LYS A 59 -0.63 24.66 -2.97
CA LYS A 59 -2.10 24.60 -2.99
C LYS A 59 -2.63 23.16 -2.87
N GLY A 60 -1.74 22.17 -2.89
CA GLY A 60 -2.08 20.75 -2.87
C GLY A 60 -2.40 20.25 -1.45
N GLU A 61 -3.23 19.21 -1.38
CA GLU A 61 -3.61 18.55 -0.11
C GLU A 61 -2.41 18.05 0.68
N TYR A 62 -1.36 17.60 -0.03
CA TYR A 62 -0.21 16.96 0.59
C TYR A 62 1.05 17.84 0.65
N PHE A 63 0.88 19.16 0.54
CA PHE A 63 1.94 20.14 0.70
C PHE A 63 2.70 19.94 2.02
N GLU A 64 4.01 20.08 1.97
CA GLU A 64 4.86 20.03 3.16
C GLU A 64 5.84 21.21 3.15
N PRO A 65 5.65 22.21 4.03
CA PRO A 65 6.41 23.46 3.98
C PRO A 65 7.91 23.28 4.25
N ARG A 66 8.33 22.17 4.88
CA ARG A 66 9.74 21.88 5.16
C ARG A 66 10.45 21.12 4.04
N ALA A 67 9.71 20.60 3.06
CA ALA A 67 10.28 19.87 1.94
C ALA A 67 10.73 20.82 0.83
N THR A 68 11.91 20.55 0.26
CA THR A 68 12.44 21.23 -0.92
C THR A 68 12.90 20.21 -1.95
N GLU A 69 13.09 20.60 -3.21
CA GLU A 69 13.60 19.67 -4.24
C GLU A 69 14.96 19.07 -3.88
N GLY A 70 15.82 19.84 -3.20
CA GLY A 70 17.12 19.38 -2.69
C GLY A 70 17.05 18.56 -1.40
N ASN A 71 15.94 18.63 -0.66
CA ASN A 71 15.71 17.87 0.56
C ASN A 71 14.25 17.38 0.65
N PRO A 72 13.87 16.42 -0.21
CA PRO A 72 12.51 15.86 -0.21
C PRO A 72 12.29 15.05 1.07
N MET A 73 11.14 15.25 1.73
CA MET A 73 10.80 14.50 2.93
C MET A 73 9.95 13.27 2.65
N TRP A 74 9.16 13.32 1.57
CA TRP A 74 8.22 12.29 1.19
C TRP A 74 8.62 11.63 -0.14
N PHE A 75 8.43 10.32 -0.21
CA PHE A 75 8.82 9.50 -1.34
C PHE A 75 7.67 8.57 -1.69
N CYS A 76 7.51 8.34 -2.99
CA CYS A 76 6.58 7.37 -3.54
C CYS A 76 7.28 6.51 -4.60
N VAL A 77 6.52 5.57 -5.16
CA VAL A 77 6.89 4.79 -6.34
C VAL A 77 5.74 4.87 -7.33
N ASP A 78 6.02 4.57 -8.58
CA ASP A 78 4.99 4.31 -9.57
C ASP A 78 4.48 2.88 -9.47
N MET A 79 3.16 2.76 -9.55
CA MET A 79 2.45 1.49 -9.55
C MET A 79 1.86 1.20 -10.92
N GLY A 80 1.97 -0.05 -11.33
CA GLY A 80 1.31 -0.65 -12.48
C GLY A 80 0.24 -1.64 -12.05
N PHE A 81 -0.86 -1.70 -12.79
CA PHE A 81 -1.90 -2.71 -12.59
C PHE A 81 -1.40 -4.10 -12.99
N VAL A 82 -1.77 -5.14 -12.21
CA VAL A 82 -1.48 -6.54 -12.56
C VAL A 82 -2.78 -7.34 -12.70
N LYS A 83 -3.60 -7.38 -11.64
CA LYS A 83 -4.80 -8.22 -11.62
C LYS A 83 -5.84 -7.64 -10.68
N LYS A 84 -7.11 -7.68 -11.08
CA LYS A 84 -8.26 -7.47 -10.19
C LYS A 84 -8.82 -8.81 -9.76
N PHE A 85 -9.17 -8.95 -8.48
CA PHE A 85 -9.86 -10.13 -7.98
C PHE A 85 -11.35 -10.06 -8.30
N LYS A 86 -11.96 -11.21 -8.63
CA LYS A 86 -13.41 -11.30 -8.88
C LYS A 86 -14.19 -11.01 -7.60
N ILE A 87 -13.70 -11.56 -6.49
CA ILE A 87 -14.24 -11.37 -5.15
C ILE A 87 -13.10 -10.81 -4.29
N PRO A 88 -13.29 -9.65 -3.60
CA PRO A 88 -12.27 -9.10 -2.73
C PRO A 88 -12.07 -9.97 -1.48
N ILE A 89 -10.84 -10.03 -0.99
CA ILE A 89 -10.52 -10.69 0.28
C ILE A 89 -10.67 -9.67 1.40
N THR A 90 -11.75 -9.78 2.16
CA THR A 90 -12.08 -8.82 3.22
C THR A 90 -11.05 -8.86 4.35
N LEU A 91 -10.88 -7.73 5.04
CA LEU A 91 -10.04 -7.65 6.23
C LEU A 91 -10.52 -8.62 7.33
N ALA A 92 -11.81 -8.90 7.41
CA ALA A 92 -12.36 -9.90 8.32
C ALA A 92 -11.84 -11.31 7.98
N GLN A 93 -11.89 -11.71 6.71
CA GLN A 93 -11.32 -12.99 6.27
C GLN A 93 -9.83 -13.09 6.59
N ILE A 94 -9.06 -12.02 6.35
CA ILE A 94 -7.62 -11.99 6.69
C ILE A 94 -7.41 -12.15 8.19
N LYS A 95 -8.21 -11.47 9.03
CA LYS A 95 -8.08 -11.53 10.50
C LYS A 95 -8.45 -12.89 11.09
N PHE A 96 -9.43 -13.58 10.52
CA PHE A 96 -9.92 -14.85 11.03
C PHE A 96 -9.23 -16.08 10.41
N ASP A 97 -8.42 -15.90 9.36
CA ASP A 97 -7.63 -17.00 8.80
C ASP A 97 -6.37 -17.27 9.66
N PRO A 98 -6.23 -18.46 10.27
CA PRO A 98 -5.05 -18.80 11.09
C PRO A 98 -3.72 -18.74 10.34
N LYS A 99 -3.74 -18.91 9.01
CA LYS A 99 -2.54 -18.83 8.15
C LYS A 99 -2.02 -17.41 8.03
N LEU A 100 -2.89 -16.41 8.17
CA LEU A 100 -2.60 -14.98 8.00
C LEU A 100 -2.47 -14.20 9.31
N LYS A 101 -2.49 -14.89 10.46
CA LYS A 101 -2.45 -14.27 11.81
C LYS A 101 -1.27 -13.31 12.04
N ASN A 102 -0.18 -13.47 11.28
CA ASN A 102 1.03 -12.65 11.41
C ASN A 102 1.05 -11.42 10.50
N MET A 103 0.11 -11.32 9.55
CA MET A 103 0.02 -10.17 8.65
C MET A 103 -0.13 -8.89 9.45
N ARG A 104 0.69 -7.88 9.12
CA ARG A 104 0.68 -6.59 9.82
C ARG A 104 -0.70 -5.94 9.79
N VAL A 105 -1.38 -5.97 8.64
CA VAL A 105 -2.72 -5.39 8.44
C VAL A 105 -3.79 -5.98 9.38
N ALA A 106 -3.59 -7.22 9.86
CA ALA A 106 -4.53 -7.88 10.77
C ALA A 106 -4.34 -7.45 12.23
N ARG A 107 -3.21 -6.84 12.58
CA ARG A 107 -2.86 -6.50 13.97
C ARG A 107 -3.79 -5.41 14.51
N LYS A 108 -4.17 -5.55 15.77
CA LYS A 108 -4.99 -4.55 16.47
C LYS A 108 -4.23 -3.22 16.54
N GLY A 109 -4.88 -2.15 16.10
CA GLY A 109 -4.29 -0.80 16.11
C GLY A 109 -3.35 -0.50 14.94
N GLU A 110 -3.20 -1.41 13.96
CA GLU A 110 -2.45 -1.11 12.74
C GLU A 110 -3.09 0.06 11.97
N ARG A 111 -2.27 1.03 11.59
CA ARG A 111 -2.65 2.31 10.97
C ARG A 111 -1.77 2.67 9.77
N LEU A 112 -0.77 1.85 9.45
CA LEU A 112 0.10 2.07 8.30
C LEU A 112 -0.66 1.83 6.98
N SER A 113 -0.48 2.74 6.03
CA SER A 113 -1.00 2.62 4.66
C SER A 113 -0.12 1.78 3.75
N VAL A 114 1.16 1.61 4.10
CA VAL A 114 2.15 0.80 3.39
C VAL A 114 2.84 -0.10 4.41
N MET A 115 2.95 -1.38 4.10
CA MET A 115 3.59 -2.36 4.96
C MET A 115 4.11 -3.54 4.15
N PRO A 116 5.21 -4.18 4.58
CA PRO A 116 5.71 -5.37 3.92
C PRO A 116 4.76 -6.56 4.19
N VAL A 117 4.68 -7.44 3.20
CA VAL A 117 3.94 -8.70 3.26
C VAL A 117 4.95 -9.82 2.99
N SER A 118 4.93 -10.88 3.80
CA SER A 118 5.78 -12.04 3.53
C SER A 118 5.30 -12.76 2.27
N GLU A 119 6.20 -13.39 1.53
CA GLU A 119 5.85 -14.17 0.34
C GLU A 119 4.77 -15.21 0.63
N LYS A 120 4.89 -15.91 1.77
CA LYS A 120 3.89 -16.87 2.25
C LYS A 120 2.50 -16.26 2.44
N ASP A 121 2.42 -15.08 3.07
CA ASP A 121 1.13 -14.40 3.29
C ASP A 121 0.55 -13.89 1.97
N PHE A 122 1.40 -13.35 1.09
CA PHE A 122 1.02 -12.88 -0.23
C PHE A 122 0.39 -14.01 -1.05
N GLU A 123 1.08 -15.14 -1.17
CA GLU A 123 0.56 -16.32 -1.88
C GLU A 123 -0.75 -16.82 -1.29
N CYS A 124 -0.87 -16.84 0.04
CA CYS A 124 -2.08 -17.29 0.70
C CYS A 124 -3.27 -16.40 0.32
N VAL A 125 -3.12 -15.07 0.34
CA VAL A 125 -4.18 -14.14 -0.09
C VAL A 125 -4.52 -14.32 -1.57
N VAL A 126 -3.53 -14.51 -2.44
CA VAL A 126 -3.76 -14.74 -3.87
C VAL A 126 -4.51 -16.06 -4.12
N LYS A 127 -4.17 -17.12 -3.38
CA LYS A 127 -4.88 -18.42 -3.43
C LYS A 127 -6.32 -18.30 -2.96
N MET A 128 -6.59 -17.50 -1.91
CA MET A 128 -7.96 -17.24 -1.44
C MET A 128 -8.81 -16.49 -2.47
N ALA A 129 -8.18 -15.71 -3.36
CA ALA A 129 -8.85 -14.91 -4.39
C ALA A 129 -9.01 -15.63 -5.74
N SER A 130 -8.59 -16.89 -5.82
CA SER A 130 -8.65 -17.72 -7.04
C SER A 130 -9.99 -18.42 -7.19
#